data_AF-A0A971HIB5-F1
#
_entry.id   AF-A0A971HIB5-F1
#
_cell.length_a   1.000
_cell.length_b   1.000
_cell.length_c   1.000
_cell.angle_alpha   90.00
_cell.angle_beta   90.00
_cell.angle_gamma   90.00
#
_symmetry.space_group_name_H-M   'P 1'
#
loop_
_entity.id
_entity.type
_entity.pdbx_description
1 polymer ?
#
loop_
_entity_poly.entity_id
_entity_poly.type
_entity_poly.pdbx_seq_one_letter_code
_entity_poly.pdbx_strand_id
1 'polypeptide(L)'
;MKNMKKYIVASLAACVTLSPMATIAVDGPDSPVSNEVKPIYAPIYDRGDTVDGIDIIDPVDIIDEVQIPDYIEYKGKIAEIDKSGNTFRILVKDNLDEPFNGMLLYINENVILLDGETKDFITTDELEVGMPVTTYYHKETIMLMSMPPQLAPDVIVVNTSEDYSPVYVSGFDEDLLSTDGSSRLVISDETIIIDKDGNQLDKEAVKNRDLVVFSSIEMESSPVQKIVDKIIVIEKEEQVVEDSVLESGNLGTEADIRILDRIYINDEEISLENEIFENQAGIKMLPLRQIAEALGYEVTWDNEAKRAELVKGAHYTAVTIGEDNYNFARMLVSLGTAPVLKDSRTFVPYDFLQEVLKVNVEIIDGVINILE
;
A
#
# COMPACT_ATOMS: atom_id res chain seq x y z
N MET A 1 41.99 -60.76 20.03
CA MET A 1 40.81 -60.01 19.52
C MET A 1 41.33 -58.98 18.53
N LYS A 2 41.44 -59.28 17.22
CA LYS A 2 40.44 -59.35 16.13
C LYS A 2 39.96 -57.96 15.63
N ASN A 3 40.52 -57.58 14.47
CA ASN A 3 40.02 -56.78 13.32
C ASN A 3 39.66 -55.29 13.51
N MET A 4 40.13 -54.29 12.75
CA MET A 4 40.51 -54.08 11.32
C MET A 4 39.37 -53.53 10.42
N LYS A 5 39.57 -52.27 9.97
CA LYS A 5 39.19 -51.59 8.69
C LYS A 5 37.70 -51.37 8.32
N LYS A 6 37.32 -50.13 7.93
CA LYS A 6 37.18 -49.63 6.53
C LYS A 6 36.32 -48.34 6.38
N TYR A 7 36.92 -47.34 5.71
CA TYR A 7 36.47 -46.41 4.65
C TYR A 7 35.13 -45.63 4.67
N ILE A 8 35.29 -44.31 4.46
CA ILE A 8 34.68 -43.45 3.42
C ILE A 8 33.21 -43.72 3.06
N VAL A 9 32.36 -42.73 3.33
CA VAL A 9 31.12 -42.51 2.57
C VAL A 9 31.20 -41.13 1.92
N ALA A 10 31.12 -41.16 0.60
CA ALA A 10 31.19 -40.04 -0.31
C ALA A 10 29.87 -39.25 -0.31
N SER A 11 30.02 -37.94 -0.48
CA SER A 11 28.98 -37.02 -0.93
C SER A 11 28.32 -37.52 -2.22
N LEU A 12 27.00 -37.53 -2.26
CA LEU A 12 26.23 -37.55 -3.50
C LEU A 12 25.04 -36.59 -3.32
N ALA A 13 25.28 -35.32 -3.61
CA ALA A 13 24.23 -34.35 -3.89
C ALA A 13 23.64 -34.68 -5.26
N ALA A 14 22.40 -35.17 -5.29
CA ALA A 14 21.60 -35.26 -6.50
C ALA A 14 20.83 -33.95 -6.69
N CYS A 15 21.50 -32.91 -7.19
CA CYS A 15 20.82 -31.77 -7.81
C CYS A 15 20.31 -32.21 -9.18
N VAL A 16 19.01 -32.50 -9.29
CA VAL A 16 18.34 -32.56 -10.58
C VAL A 16 17.99 -31.12 -10.95
N THR A 17 18.89 -30.46 -11.69
CA THR A 17 18.56 -29.23 -12.40
C THR A 17 17.75 -29.62 -13.63
N LEU A 18 16.43 -29.46 -13.57
CA LEU A 18 15.58 -29.46 -14.76
C LEU A 18 15.73 -28.09 -15.43
N SER A 19 16.71 -27.97 -16.32
CA SER A 19 16.72 -26.93 -17.34
C SER A 19 15.76 -27.35 -18.45
N PRO A 20 14.86 -26.48 -18.95
CA PRO A 20 14.13 -26.77 -20.17
C PRO A 20 15.12 -26.83 -21.34
N MET A 21 15.33 -28.01 -21.91
CA MET A 21 15.93 -28.15 -23.23
C MET A 21 14.94 -27.58 -24.25
N ALA A 22 15.27 -26.43 -24.83
CA ALA A 22 14.76 -26.07 -26.13
C ALA A 22 15.31 -27.08 -27.15
N THR A 23 14.47 -28.01 -27.58
CA THR A 23 14.74 -28.81 -28.78
C THR A 23 14.76 -27.85 -29.96
N ILE A 24 15.95 -27.64 -30.52
CA ILE A 24 16.11 -27.11 -31.87
C ILE A 24 15.96 -28.32 -32.79
N ALA A 25 14.83 -28.40 -33.49
CA ALA A 25 14.67 -29.37 -34.56
C ALA A 25 15.69 -29.06 -35.67
N VAL A 26 16.47 -30.07 -36.03
CA VAL A 26 17.41 -30.03 -37.15
C VAL A 26 16.59 -30.09 -38.44
N ASP A 27 16.67 -29.03 -39.24
CA ASP A 27 16.08 -28.98 -40.59
C ASP A 27 16.69 -30.06 -41.49
N GLY A 28 15.85 -30.97 -41.98
CA GLY A 28 16.14 -31.83 -43.12
C GLY A 28 15.76 -31.14 -44.44
N PRO A 29 16.50 -31.34 -45.53
CA PRO A 29 16.34 -30.58 -46.76
C PRO A 29 15.18 -31.17 -47.58
N ASP A 30 14.02 -30.53 -47.53
CA ASP A 30 13.07 -30.41 -48.63
C ASP A 30 11.71 -29.93 -48.08
N SER A 31 11.50 -28.62 -48.06
CA SER A 31 10.16 -28.03 -48.13
C SER A 31 10.23 -26.58 -48.63
N PRO A 32 9.48 -26.21 -49.68
CA PRO A 32 9.61 -24.92 -50.33
C PRO A 32 9.07 -23.78 -49.45
N VAL A 33 9.84 -22.71 -49.35
CA VAL A 33 9.46 -21.45 -48.70
C VAL A 33 8.30 -20.81 -49.46
N SER A 34 7.13 -20.73 -48.82
CA SER A 34 6.02 -19.89 -49.25
C SER A 34 5.88 -18.73 -48.27
N ASN A 35 6.25 -17.52 -48.71
CA ASN A 35 6.05 -16.27 -47.97
C ASN A 35 4.64 -15.71 -48.25
N GLU A 36 3.60 -16.45 -47.86
CA GLU A 36 2.24 -15.89 -47.76
C GLU A 36 1.82 -15.81 -46.30
N VAL A 37 1.69 -14.59 -45.79
CA VAL A 37 0.98 -14.33 -44.53
C VAL A 37 -0.50 -14.56 -44.80
N LYS A 38 -1.03 -15.73 -44.42
CA LYS A 38 -2.47 -15.95 -44.34
C LYS A 38 -2.98 -15.40 -43.02
N PRO A 39 -3.90 -14.42 -43.01
CA PRO A 39 -4.53 -13.98 -41.77
C PRO A 39 -5.30 -15.16 -41.17
N ILE A 40 -5.03 -15.46 -39.89
CA ILE A 40 -5.80 -16.43 -39.13
C ILE A 40 -7.10 -15.72 -38.72
N TYR A 41 -8.14 -15.86 -39.52
CA TYR A 41 -9.50 -15.62 -39.05
C TYR A 41 -10.02 -16.92 -38.43
N ALA A 42 -10.39 -16.87 -37.14
CA ALA A 42 -11.18 -17.94 -36.55
C ALA A 42 -12.54 -17.99 -37.26
N PRO A 43 -13.02 -19.17 -37.70
CA PRO A 43 -14.38 -19.29 -38.22
C PRO A 43 -15.37 -18.97 -37.09
N ILE A 44 -16.25 -17.99 -37.32
CA ILE A 44 -17.41 -17.77 -36.46
C ILE A 44 -18.43 -18.84 -36.85
N TYR A 45 -18.58 -19.86 -36.00
CA TYR A 45 -19.67 -20.81 -36.12
C TYR A 45 -20.93 -20.19 -35.54
N ASP A 46 -21.97 -20.06 -36.37
CA ASP A 46 -23.29 -19.65 -35.93
C ASP A 46 -23.96 -20.82 -35.17
N ARG A 47 -24.80 -20.46 -34.21
CA ARG A 47 -25.33 -21.38 -33.20
C ARG A 47 -26.38 -22.31 -33.82
N GLY A 48 -26.06 -23.60 -33.99
CA GLY A 48 -27.07 -24.62 -34.27
C GLY A 48 -26.72 -25.81 -35.18
N ASP A 49 -25.49 -25.92 -35.71
CA ASP A 49 -25.14 -27.04 -36.58
C ASP A 49 -24.55 -28.23 -35.81
N THR A 50 -25.17 -29.40 -35.97
CA THR A 50 -24.62 -30.70 -35.57
C THR A 50 -23.81 -31.28 -36.71
N VAL A 51 -22.58 -31.70 -36.43
CA VAL A 51 -21.78 -32.50 -37.37
C VAL A 51 -21.34 -33.77 -36.67
N ASP A 52 -21.70 -34.91 -37.25
CA ASP A 52 -21.29 -36.28 -36.88
C ASP A 52 -21.65 -36.77 -35.46
N GLY A 53 -22.77 -36.30 -34.89
CA GLY A 53 -23.43 -37.00 -33.79
C GLY A 53 -22.61 -37.14 -32.50
N ILE A 54 -21.60 -36.30 -32.32
CA ILE A 54 -20.88 -36.12 -31.06
C ILE A 54 -21.43 -34.83 -30.46
N ASP A 55 -22.03 -34.92 -29.28
CA ASP A 55 -22.39 -33.74 -28.50
C ASP A 55 -21.11 -32.91 -28.33
N ILE A 56 -21.15 -31.68 -28.83
CA ILE A 56 -20.13 -30.69 -28.56
C ILE A 56 -20.22 -30.47 -27.06
N ILE A 57 -19.25 -31.00 -26.32
CA ILE A 57 -19.10 -30.81 -24.89
C ILE A 57 -19.24 -29.30 -24.65
N ASP A 58 -20.08 -28.94 -23.68
CA ASP A 58 -20.31 -27.56 -23.26
C ASP A 58 -19.00 -26.77 -23.27
N PRO A 59 -19.01 -25.51 -23.75
CA PRO A 59 -17.81 -24.70 -23.73
C PRO A 59 -17.23 -24.74 -22.32
N VAL A 60 -16.00 -25.24 -22.26
CA VAL A 60 -15.13 -25.34 -21.08
C VAL A 60 -15.47 -24.24 -20.11
N ASP A 61 -15.76 -24.66 -18.88
CA ASP A 61 -16.08 -23.82 -17.74
C ASP A 61 -15.33 -22.50 -17.81
N ILE A 62 -16.09 -21.42 -17.61
CA ILE A 62 -15.61 -20.07 -17.34
C ILE A 62 -14.37 -20.23 -16.47
N ILE A 63 -13.22 -19.77 -16.96
CA ILE A 63 -12.01 -19.73 -16.17
C ILE A 63 -12.41 -18.93 -14.93
N ASP A 64 -12.55 -19.60 -13.77
CA ASP A 64 -12.86 -18.91 -12.52
C ASP A 64 -11.90 -17.72 -12.43
N GLU A 65 -12.46 -16.52 -12.35
CA GLU A 65 -11.67 -15.31 -12.24
C GLU A 65 -10.77 -15.49 -11.01
N VAL A 66 -9.46 -15.61 -11.23
CA VAL A 66 -8.51 -15.84 -10.14
C VAL A 66 -8.57 -14.63 -9.23
N GLN A 67 -9.28 -14.76 -8.11
CA GLN A 67 -9.36 -13.70 -7.13
C GLN A 67 -7.99 -13.52 -6.51
N ILE A 68 -7.43 -12.32 -6.68
CA ILE A 68 -6.11 -11.96 -6.16
C ILE A 68 -6.28 -11.53 -4.71
N PRO A 69 -5.47 -12.04 -3.76
CA PRO A 69 -5.55 -11.62 -2.37
C PRO A 69 -5.32 -10.10 -2.26
N ASP A 70 -6.10 -9.46 -1.38
CA ASP A 70 -6.01 -8.02 -1.15
C ASP A 70 -4.71 -7.62 -0.45
N TYR A 71 -4.17 -8.52 0.37
CA TYR A 71 -2.92 -8.29 1.09
C TYR A 71 -1.81 -9.19 0.57
N ILE A 72 -0.64 -8.59 0.42
CA ILE A 72 0.59 -9.27 0.01
C ILE A 72 1.43 -9.51 1.26
N GLU A 73 1.88 -10.76 1.42
CA GLU A 73 2.74 -11.20 2.52
C GLU A 73 4.22 -11.14 2.12
N TYR A 74 5.06 -10.50 2.93
CA TYR A 74 6.52 -10.51 2.80
C TYR A 74 7.18 -11.00 4.09
N LYS A 75 7.89 -12.14 4.01
CA LYS A 75 8.58 -12.75 5.15
C LYS A 75 10.07 -12.43 5.10
N GLY A 76 10.65 -12.12 6.26
CA GLY A 76 12.09 -11.97 6.37
C GLY A 76 12.55 -11.77 7.80
N LYS A 77 13.78 -11.30 7.95
CA LYS A 77 14.38 -10.91 9.22
C LYS A 77 14.74 -9.43 9.17
N ILE A 78 14.60 -8.75 10.31
CA ILE A 78 15.05 -7.38 10.47
C ILE A 78 16.58 -7.37 10.33
N ALA A 79 17.10 -6.79 9.26
CA ALA A 79 18.53 -6.66 8.99
C ALA A 79 19.11 -5.36 9.54
N GLU A 80 18.32 -4.29 9.53
CA GLU A 80 18.71 -2.97 10.02
C GLU A 80 17.50 -2.27 10.63
N ILE A 81 17.75 -1.50 11.69
CA ILE A 81 16.79 -0.58 12.30
C ILE A 81 17.45 0.80 12.27
N ASP A 82 16.77 1.77 11.67
CA ASP A 82 17.22 3.14 11.66
C ASP A 82 16.19 4.04 12.35
N LYS A 83 16.68 4.72 13.39
CA LYS A 83 15.96 5.70 14.22
C LYS A 83 16.55 7.10 13.96
N SER A 84 16.62 7.52 12.70
CA SER A 84 17.16 8.82 12.32
C SER A 84 16.06 9.88 12.32
N GLY A 85 16.15 10.85 13.23
CA GLY A 85 15.17 11.93 13.35
C GLY A 85 13.83 11.43 13.91
N ASN A 86 12.73 11.83 13.28
CA ASN A 86 11.36 11.43 13.64
C ASN A 86 10.85 10.23 12.82
N THR A 87 11.72 9.57 12.04
CA THR A 87 11.35 8.44 11.18
C THR A 87 11.89 7.14 11.76
N PHE A 88 11.00 6.16 11.94
CA PHE A 88 11.38 4.78 12.27
C PHE A 88 11.28 3.92 11.02
N ARG A 89 12.40 3.29 10.63
CA ARG A 89 12.43 2.39 9.47
C ARG A 89 13.19 1.12 9.76
N ILE A 90 12.73 0.03 9.16
CA ILE A 90 13.40 -1.27 9.25
C ILE A 90 13.68 -1.80 7.85
N LEU A 91 14.88 -2.37 7.66
CA LEU A 91 15.17 -3.15 6.47
C LEU A 91 14.87 -4.62 6.77
N VAL A 92 13.89 -5.20 6.09
CA VAL A 92 13.55 -6.62 6.23
C VAL A 92 14.14 -7.37 5.04
N LYS A 93 14.84 -8.47 5.29
CA LYS A 93 15.39 -9.35 4.23
C LYS A 93 14.93 -10.79 4.41
N ASP A 94 14.43 -11.40 3.34
CA ASP A 94 14.20 -12.85 3.26
C ASP A 94 15.51 -13.66 3.34
N ASN A 95 16.59 -13.15 2.73
CA ASN A 95 17.92 -13.72 2.70
C ASN A 95 18.97 -12.67 3.11
N LEU A 96 19.53 -12.85 4.31
CA LEU A 96 20.51 -11.91 4.89
C LEU A 96 21.83 -11.87 4.09
N ASP A 97 22.16 -12.94 3.36
CA ASP A 97 23.42 -13.06 2.62
C ASP A 97 23.38 -12.37 1.25
N GLU A 98 22.20 -11.92 0.79
CA GLU A 98 22.04 -11.25 -0.50
C GLU A 98 22.11 -9.71 -0.38
N PRO A 99 23.02 -9.06 -1.14
CA PRO A 99 23.27 -7.63 -1.01
C PRO A 99 22.14 -6.77 -1.57
N PHE A 100 21.38 -7.28 -2.55
CA PHE A 100 20.31 -6.57 -3.25
C PHE A 100 18.95 -7.22 -3.01
N ASN A 101 18.72 -7.69 -1.78
CA ASN A 101 17.47 -8.30 -1.37
C ASN A 101 16.95 -7.59 -0.11
N GLY A 102 15.64 -7.43 -0.02
CA GLY A 102 14.96 -6.81 1.11
C GLY A 102 13.89 -5.80 0.73
N MET A 103 13.15 -5.34 1.73
CA MET A 103 12.18 -4.26 1.67
C MET A 103 12.47 -3.28 2.81
N LEU A 104 12.51 -1.98 2.51
CA LEU A 104 12.64 -0.94 3.52
C LEU A 104 11.24 -0.49 3.94
N LEU A 105 10.88 -0.75 5.19
CA LEU A 105 9.56 -0.49 5.73
C LEU A 105 9.59 0.76 6.60
N TYR A 106 8.72 1.72 6.29
CA TYR A 106 8.46 2.87 7.14
C TYR A 106 7.40 2.51 8.17
N ILE A 107 7.71 2.71 9.44
CA ILE A 107 6.79 2.42 10.54
C ILE A 107 6.31 3.76 11.11
N ASN A 108 5.06 4.10 10.82
CA ASN A 108 4.33 5.24 11.39
C ASN A 108 3.28 4.73 12.40
N GLU A 109 2.44 5.63 12.91
CA GLU A 109 1.39 5.32 13.89
C GLU A 109 0.23 4.46 13.36
N ASN A 110 0.09 4.37 12.03
CA ASN A 110 -0.95 3.57 11.39
C ASN A 110 -0.54 2.10 11.21
N VAL A 111 0.76 1.80 11.31
CA VAL A 111 1.26 0.43 11.17
C VAL A 111 0.93 -0.36 12.41
N ILE A 112 0.15 -1.44 12.25
CA ILE A 112 -0.19 -2.35 13.34
C ILE A 112 1.01 -3.27 13.60
N LEU A 113 1.62 -3.14 14.78
CA LEU A 113 2.72 -4.00 15.22
C LEU A 113 2.22 -5.05 16.20
N LEU A 114 2.49 -6.32 15.91
CA LEU A 114 1.98 -7.45 16.69
C LEU A 114 3.08 -8.45 17.01
N ASP A 115 2.96 -9.08 18.18
CA ASP A 115 3.65 -10.32 18.50
C ASP A 115 2.79 -11.52 18.05
N GLY A 116 3.36 -12.38 17.20
CA GLY A 116 2.65 -13.54 16.64
C GLY A 116 2.39 -14.66 17.66
N GLU A 117 3.15 -14.71 18.77
CA GLU A 117 3.03 -15.72 19.81
C GLU A 117 2.02 -15.30 20.88
N THR A 118 2.14 -14.09 21.42
CA THR A 118 1.23 -13.57 22.46
C THR A 118 -0.06 -13.00 21.88
N LYS A 119 -0.06 -12.67 20.58
CA LYS A 119 -1.16 -11.99 19.86
C LYS A 119 -1.38 -10.55 20.32
N ASP A 120 -0.45 -9.99 21.09
CA ASP A 120 -0.55 -8.65 21.65
C ASP A 120 0.07 -7.59 20.73
N PHE A 121 -0.36 -6.34 20.91
CA PHE A 121 0.30 -5.19 20.30
C PHE A 121 1.68 -5.00 20.92
N ILE A 122 2.65 -4.69 20.08
CA ILE A 122 4.00 -4.31 20.50
C ILE A 122 4.33 -2.91 19.98
N THR A 123 5.41 -2.35 20.48
CA THR A 123 5.90 -1.03 20.08
C THR A 123 7.21 -1.13 19.31
N THR A 124 7.57 -0.05 18.62
CA THR A 124 8.82 0.03 17.84
C THR A 124 10.08 -0.15 18.69
N ASP A 125 10.01 0.08 20.00
CA ASP A 125 11.11 -0.15 20.94
C ASP A 125 11.36 -1.62 21.26
N GLU A 126 10.40 -2.49 20.96
CA GLU A 126 10.50 -3.94 21.14
C GLU A 126 11.08 -4.65 19.90
N LEU A 127 11.28 -3.92 18.79
CA LEU A 127 11.88 -4.46 17.58
C LEU A 127 13.40 -4.51 17.69
N GLU A 128 13.97 -5.68 17.39
CA GLU A 128 15.42 -5.90 17.39
C GLU A 128 15.93 -6.49 16.06
N VAL A 129 17.17 -6.14 15.71
CA VAL A 129 17.86 -6.73 14.55
C VAL A 129 17.96 -8.24 14.73
N GLY A 130 17.60 -8.98 13.68
CA GLY A 130 17.58 -10.43 13.62
C GLY A 130 16.20 -11.05 13.88
N MET A 131 15.24 -10.28 14.38
CA MET A 131 13.88 -10.78 14.60
C MET A 131 13.24 -11.20 13.27
N PRO A 132 12.68 -12.42 13.18
CA PRO A 132 11.84 -12.82 12.06
C PRO A 132 10.52 -12.06 12.09
N VAL A 133 10.13 -11.50 10.95
CA VAL A 133 8.90 -10.74 10.79
C VAL A 133 8.16 -11.17 9.53
N THR A 134 6.84 -11.11 9.59
CA THR A 134 5.96 -11.11 8.44
C THR A 134 5.34 -9.73 8.29
N THR A 135 5.46 -9.16 7.11
CA THR A 135 4.87 -7.86 6.75
C THR A 135 3.69 -8.09 5.83
N TYR A 136 2.58 -7.41 6.08
CA TYR A 136 1.40 -7.40 5.22
C TYR A 136 1.15 -5.98 4.73
N TYR A 137 0.96 -5.83 3.43
CA TYR A 137 0.59 -4.57 2.80
C TYR A 137 -0.47 -4.81 1.73
N HIS A 138 -1.41 -3.89 1.58
CA HIS A 138 -2.45 -3.98 0.58
C HIS A 138 -1.87 -3.97 -0.84
N LYS A 139 -2.51 -4.67 -1.79
CA LYS A 139 -2.07 -4.76 -3.20
C LYS A 139 -2.04 -3.39 -3.90
N GLU A 140 -2.75 -2.41 -3.35
CA GLU A 140 -2.82 -1.03 -3.85
C GLU A 140 -1.85 -0.09 -3.13
N THR A 141 -1.09 -0.57 -2.14
CA THR A 141 -0.08 0.23 -1.43
C THR A 141 0.95 0.79 -2.41
N ILE A 142 1.15 2.10 -2.35
CA ILE A 142 2.13 2.80 -3.18
C ILE A 142 3.54 2.40 -2.72
N MET A 143 4.34 1.87 -3.66
CA MET A 143 5.73 1.49 -3.44
C MET A 143 6.68 2.47 -4.13
N LEU A 144 7.73 2.91 -3.43
CA LEU A 144 8.80 3.71 -4.03
C LEU A 144 9.66 2.85 -4.95
N MET A 145 9.84 3.29 -6.20
CA MET A 145 10.65 2.63 -7.23
C MET A 145 12.17 2.73 -7.01
N SER A 146 12.63 2.47 -5.78
CA SER A 146 14.05 2.41 -5.42
C SER A 146 14.46 0.97 -5.13
N MET A 147 15.77 0.75 -4.98
CA MET A 147 16.30 -0.53 -4.51
C MET A 147 16.98 -0.34 -3.14
N PRO A 148 16.54 -1.05 -2.08
CA PRO A 148 15.37 -1.94 -2.03
C PRO A 148 14.04 -1.18 -2.22
N PRO A 149 12.94 -1.87 -2.62
CA PRO A 149 11.60 -1.27 -2.61
C PRO A 149 11.28 -0.73 -1.21
N GLN A 150 10.56 0.38 -1.16
CA GLN A 150 10.19 1.01 0.11
C GLN A 150 8.70 1.31 0.14
N LEU A 151 8.08 1.07 1.29
CA LEU A 151 6.66 1.31 1.54
C LEU A 151 6.37 1.46 3.03
N ALA A 152 5.18 1.96 3.36
CA ALA A 152 4.61 1.81 4.70
C ALA A 152 3.62 0.63 4.64
N PRO A 153 3.85 -0.45 5.42
CA PRO A 153 2.93 -1.59 5.44
C PRO A 153 1.74 -1.32 6.34
N ASP A 154 0.71 -2.16 6.24
CA ASP A 154 -0.46 -2.07 7.13
C ASP A 154 -0.20 -2.81 8.45
N VAL A 155 0.47 -3.97 8.38
CA VAL A 155 0.70 -4.84 9.54
C VAL A 155 2.10 -5.43 9.51
N ILE A 156 2.77 -5.47 10.66
CA ILE A 156 4.01 -6.23 10.87
C ILE A 156 3.81 -7.15 12.08
N VAL A 157 4.08 -8.43 11.88
CA VAL A 157 3.98 -9.48 12.91
C VAL A 157 5.38 -10.03 13.18
N VAL A 158 5.82 -9.99 14.44
CA VAL A 158 7.06 -10.63 14.90
C VAL A 158 6.81 -12.10 15.22
N ASN A 159 7.57 -13.02 14.64
CA ASN A 159 7.35 -14.47 14.73
C ASN A 159 8.51 -15.18 15.43
N THR A 160 8.64 -15.01 16.75
CA THR A 160 9.77 -15.50 17.56
C THR A 160 9.90 -17.03 17.68
N SER A 161 8.85 -17.79 17.37
CA SER A 161 8.81 -19.25 17.47
C SER A 161 8.34 -19.89 16.16
N GLU A 162 8.55 -21.20 15.98
CA GLU A 162 8.03 -21.96 14.82
C GLU A 162 6.58 -22.44 15.03
N ASP A 163 6.06 -22.32 16.26
CA ASP A 163 4.75 -22.87 16.71
C ASP A 163 3.65 -21.79 16.81
N TYR A 164 3.82 -20.63 16.16
CA TYR A 164 2.86 -19.53 16.24
C TYR A 164 1.57 -19.82 15.46
N SER A 165 0.45 -19.27 15.95
CA SER A 165 -0.82 -19.26 15.21
C SER A 165 -0.63 -18.45 13.92
N PRO A 166 -0.94 -19.01 12.73
CA PRO A 166 -0.80 -18.26 11.48
C PRO A 166 -1.69 -17.01 11.52
N VAL A 167 -1.08 -15.84 11.35
CA VAL A 167 -1.82 -14.59 11.19
C VAL A 167 -2.32 -14.51 9.76
N TYR A 168 -3.60 -14.22 9.61
CA TYR A 168 -4.22 -14.03 8.30
C TYR A 168 -4.73 -12.59 8.19
N VAL A 169 -4.30 -11.88 7.15
CA VAL A 169 -4.71 -10.50 6.87
C VAL A 169 -5.41 -10.48 5.53
N SER A 170 -6.68 -10.04 5.50
CA SER A 170 -7.50 -9.99 4.28
C SER A 170 -8.68 -9.04 4.46
N GLY A 171 -9.24 -8.56 3.35
CA GLY A 171 -10.63 -8.08 3.30
C GLY A 171 -11.62 -9.24 3.49
N PHE A 172 -12.74 -8.95 4.12
CA PHE A 172 -13.85 -9.88 4.37
C PHE A 172 -15.20 -9.24 4.07
N ASP A 173 -16.09 -10.02 3.44
CA ASP A 173 -17.46 -9.59 3.12
C ASP A 173 -18.42 -9.69 4.33
N GLU A 174 -19.72 -9.45 4.09
CA GLU A 174 -20.77 -9.54 5.11
C GLU A 174 -20.91 -10.95 5.72
N ASP A 175 -20.58 -11.98 4.93
CA ASP A 175 -20.64 -13.39 5.33
C ASP A 175 -19.31 -13.91 5.91
N LEU A 176 -18.34 -13.00 6.12
CA LEU A 176 -17.00 -13.29 6.60
C LEU A 176 -16.21 -14.25 5.71
N LEU A 177 -16.48 -14.20 4.40
CA LEU A 177 -15.65 -14.82 3.37
C LEU A 177 -14.55 -13.83 2.97
N SER A 178 -13.32 -14.32 2.88
CA SER A 178 -12.19 -13.51 2.41
C SER A 178 -12.39 -13.07 0.96
N THR A 179 -11.85 -11.91 0.58
CA THR A 179 -12.01 -11.36 -0.79
C THR A 179 -11.47 -12.29 -1.88
N ASP A 180 -10.51 -13.15 -1.55
CA ASP A 180 -9.97 -14.19 -2.45
C ASP A 180 -10.80 -15.49 -2.47
N GLY A 181 -11.91 -15.54 -1.73
CA GLY A 181 -12.80 -16.69 -1.62
C GLY A 181 -12.20 -17.91 -0.91
N SER A 182 -10.97 -17.80 -0.38
CA SER A 182 -10.22 -18.96 0.13
C SER A 182 -10.62 -19.38 1.54
N SER A 183 -11.06 -18.43 2.37
CA SER A 183 -11.21 -18.62 3.81
C SER A 183 -12.49 -17.99 4.35
N ARG A 184 -13.20 -18.70 5.23
CA ARG A 184 -14.37 -18.20 5.95
C ARG A 184 -14.11 -18.19 7.45
N LEU A 185 -14.41 -17.07 8.12
CA LEU A 185 -14.23 -16.95 9.56
C LEU A 185 -15.39 -17.55 10.33
N VAL A 186 -15.07 -18.26 11.41
CA VAL A 186 -16.01 -18.78 12.39
C VAL A 186 -15.76 -18.06 13.71
N ILE A 187 -16.62 -17.09 14.02
CA ILE A 187 -16.56 -16.25 15.23
C ILE A 187 -17.42 -16.87 16.33
N SER A 188 -16.88 -16.98 17.54
CA SER A 188 -17.58 -17.48 18.73
C SER A 188 -17.94 -16.34 19.70
N ASP A 189 -18.56 -16.64 20.83
CA ASP A 189 -18.77 -15.66 21.91
C ASP A 189 -17.48 -15.33 22.68
N GLU A 190 -16.45 -16.16 22.54
CA GLU A 190 -15.15 -15.99 23.22
C GLU A 190 -14.13 -15.25 22.34
N THR A 191 -14.46 -15.00 21.07
CA THR A 191 -13.58 -14.29 20.14
C THR A 191 -13.41 -12.84 20.57
N ILE A 192 -12.15 -12.41 20.72
CA ILE A 192 -11.80 -11.03 21.05
C ILE A 192 -11.83 -10.20 19.76
N ILE A 193 -12.61 -9.12 19.73
CA ILE A 193 -12.68 -8.22 18.58
C ILE A 193 -12.34 -6.81 19.06
N ILE A 194 -11.28 -6.24 18.47
CA ILE A 194 -10.76 -4.93 18.85
C ILE A 194 -10.38 -4.09 17.63
N ASP A 195 -10.25 -2.77 17.81
CA ASP A 195 -9.58 -1.89 16.85
C ASP A 195 -8.05 -1.88 17.05
N LYS A 196 -7.34 -1.06 16.26
CA LYS A 196 -5.88 -0.90 16.33
C LYS A 196 -5.38 -0.32 17.66
N ASP A 197 -6.24 0.39 18.39
CA ASP A 197 -5.93 1.05 19.66
C ASP A 197 -6.29 0.15 20.86
N GLY A 198 -6.86 -1.02 20.59
CA GLY A 198 -7.22 -2.04 21.58
C GLY A 198 -8.62 -1.88 22.18
N ASN A 199 -9.45 -0.98 21.66
CA ASN A 199 -10.83 -0.83 22.14
C ASN A 199 -11.68 -2.00 21.65
N GLN A 200 -12.56 -2.51 22.51
CA GLN A 200 -13.43 -3.63 22.19
C GLN A 200 -14.55 -3.21 21.23
N LEU A 201 -14.76 -4.00 20.18
CA LEU A 201 -15.79 -3.77 19.18
C LEU A 201 -16.88 -4.85 19.23
N ASP A 202 -18.06 -4.50 18.72
CA ASP A 202 -19.15 -5.45 18.53
C ASP A 202 -18.86 -6.44 17.39
N LYS A 203 -19.48 -7.61 17.44
CA LYS A 203 -19.32 -8.66 16.41
C LYS A 203 -19.69 -8.21 15.00
N GLU A 204 -20.57 -7.23 14.87
CA GLU A 204 -20.99 -6.71 13.57
C GLU A 204 -19.91 -5.81 12.94
N ALA A 205 -18.97 -5.28 13.73
CA ALA A 205 -17.91 -4.37 13.25
C ALA A 205 -16.90 -5.04 12.32
N VAL A 206 -16.95 -6.37 12.17
CA VAL A 206 -16.01 -7.15 11.35
C VAL A 206 -16.51 -7.38 9.91
N LYS A 207 -17.77 -7.06 9.63
CA LYS A 207 -18.39 -7.27 8.31
C LYS A 207 -17.95 -6.19 7.32
N ASN A 208 -17.62 -6.58 6.08
CA ASN A 208 -17.18 -5.66 5.03
C ASN A 208 -15.95 -4.83 5.46
N ARG A 209 -14.99 -5.48 6.13
CA ARG A 209 -13.79 -4.85 6.68
C ARG A 209 -12.55 -5.65 6.35
N ASP A 210 -11.41 -4.99 6.46
CA ASP A 210 -10.12 -5.63 6.42
C ASP A 210 -9.73 -6.01 7.84
N LEU A 211 -9.28 -7.25 8.03
CA LEU A 211 -9.11 -7.84 9.34
C LEU A 211 -7.73 -8.47 9.47
N VAL A 212 -7.11 -8.31 10.64
CA VAL A 212 -6.04 -9.18 11.12
C VAL A 212 -6.67 -10.27 11.98
N VAL A 213 -6.46 -11.53 11.59
CA VAL A 213 -7.11 -12.69 12.18
C VAL A 213 -6.08 -13.61 12.80
N PHE A 214 -6.22 -13.87 14.09
CA PHE A 214 -5.54 -14.95 14.79
C PHE A 214 -6.49 -16.14 14.95
N SER A 215 -6.16 -17.27 14.33
CA SER A 215 -6.92 -18.53 14.42
C SER A 215 -6.20 -19.59 15.24
N SER A 216 -6.98 -20.46 15.90
CA SER A 216 -6.46 -21.62 16.64
C SER A 216 -6.54 -22.91 15.84
N ILE A 217 -7.59 -23.07 15.03
CA ILE A 217 -7.88 -24.29 14.28
C ILE A 217 -8.44 -23.91 12.91
N GLU A 218 -8.03 -24.65 11.89
CA GLU A 218 -8.57 -24.55 10.53
C GLU A 218 -9.17 -25.89 10.13
N MET A 219 -10.40 -25.87 9.61
CA MET A 219 -11.07 -27.07 9.12
C MET A 219 -10.85 -27.20 7.61
N GLU A 220 -10.46 -28.39 7.18
CA GLU A 220 -10.27 -28.72 5.76
C GLU A 220 -11.62 -28.74 5.02
N SER A 221 -11.98 -27.60 4.44
CA SER A 221 -13.14 -27.42 3.56
C SER A 221 -12.82 -26.43 2.44
N SER A 222 -13.75 -26.24 1.51
CA SER A 222 -13.68 -25.21 0.47
C SER A 222 -14.94 -24.32 0.58
N PRO A 223 -14.83 -23.06 1.06
CA PRO A 223 -13.63 -22.39 1.59
C PRO A 223 -13.13 -23.00 2.92
N VAL A 224 -11.87 -22.76 3.28
CA VAL A 224 -11.29 -23.18 4.58
C VAL A 224 -12.04 -22.47 5.71
N GLN A 225 -12.48 -23.19 6.74
CA GLN A 225 -13.11 -22.56 7.90
C GLN A 225 -12.09 -22.31 9.00
N LYS A 226 -11.90 -21.04 9.39
CA LYS A 226 -10.95 -20.64 10.44
C LYS A 226 -11.71 -20.31 11.74
N ILE A 227 -11.45 -21.06 12.82
CA ILE A 227 -11.97 -20.72 14.14
C ILE A 227 -11.11 -19.60 14.72
N VAL A 228 -11.75 -18.48 15.03
CA VAL A 228 -11.05 -17.23 15.36
C VAL A 228 -10.94 -17.00 16.86
N ASP A 229 -9.71 -16.74 17.33
CA ASP A 229 -9.43 -16.38 18.71
C ASP A 229 -9.47 -14.86 18.91
N LYS A 230 -8.86 -14.11 17.98
CA LYS A 230 -8.74 -12.65 18.03
C LYS A 230 -8.85 -12.03 16.63
N ILE A 231 -9.58 -10.94 16.54
CA ILE A 231 -9.72 -10.08 15.36
C ILE A 231 -9.28 -8.68 15.73
N ILE A 232 -8.44 -8.09 14.88
CA ILE A 232 -8.15 -6.66 14.90
C ILE A 232 -8.72 -6.09 13.60
N VAL A 233 -9.64 -5.13 13.73
CA VAL A 233 -10.24 -4.46 12.58
C VAL A 233 -9.24 -3.44 12.05
N ILE A 234 -8.87 -3.57 10.78
CA ILE A 234 -8.08 -2.56 10.08
C ILE A 234 -9.06 -1.49 9.63
N GLU A 235 -8.96 -0.33 10.24
CA GLU A 235 -9.71 0.84 9.80
C GLU A 235 -9.16 1.27 8.44
N LYS A 236 -9.92 0.96 7.39
CA LYS A 236 -9.79 1.70 6.13
C LYS A 236 -10.22 3.12 6.44
N GLU A 237 -9.34 4.10 6.20
CA GLU A 237 -9.79 5.47 5.95
C GLU A 237 -10.76 5.37 4.76
N GLU A 238 -12.06 5.32 5.04
CA GLU A 238 -13.07 5.40 4.00
C GLU A 238 -12.83 6.73 3.29
N GLN A 239 -12.36 6.64 2.05
CA GLN A 239 -12.57 7.69 1.07
C GLN A 239 -14.08 7.80 0.92
N VAL A 240 -14.70 8.64 1.75
CA VAL A 240 -16.12 8.92 1.68
C VAL A 240 -16.35 9.53 0.31
N VAL A 241 -16.86 8.71 -0.61
CA VAL A 241 -17.42 9.18 -1.87
C VAL A 241 -18.75 9.84 -1.47
N GLU A 242 -18.65 11.05 -0.92
CA GLU A 242 -19.81 11.84 -0.53
C GLU A 242 -20.45 12.36 -1.82
N ASP A 243 -21.42 11.60 -2.29
CA ASP A 243 -22.33 12.01 -3.35
C ASP A 243 -22.97 13.33 -2.93
N SER A 244 -22.76 14.34 -3.76
CA SER A 244 -23.06 15.73 -3.44
C SER A 244 -24.54 15.94 -3.10
N VAL A 245 -24.85 16.18 -1.83
CA VAL A 245 -26.09 16.88 -1.46
C VAL A 245 -25.82 17.83 -0.30
N LEU A 246 -25.73 19.11 -0.65
CA LEU A 246 -25.82 20.22 0.27
C LEU A 246 -27.17 20.17 0.98
N GLU A 247 -27.20 19.86 2.27
CA GLU A 247 -28.21 20.42 3.17
C GLU A 247 -27.59 20.85 4.50
N SER A 248 -27.63 22.16 4.73
CA SER A 248 -27.33 22.81 6.00
C SER A 248 -28.28 22.34 7.09
N GLY A 249 -27.78 21.96 8.28
CA GLY A 249 -28.69 21.62 9.37
C GLY A 249 -28.09 21.17 10.71
N ASN A 250 -27.36 22.07 11.37
CA ASN A 250 -27.30 22.24 12.83
C ASN A 250 -26.48 21.28 13.73
N LEU A 251 -25.55 21.92 14.45
CA LEU A 251 -24.79 21.57 15.66
C LEU A 251 -25.32 20.44 16.57
N GLY A 252 -24.42 19.50 16.87
CA GLY A 252 -24.42 18.65 18.06
C GLY A 252 -22.98 18.25 18.41
N THR A 253 -22.51 18.69 19.57
CA THR A 253 -21.16 18.51 20.12
C THR A 253 -20.87 17.07 20.57
N GLU A 254 -19.74 16.50 20.15
CA GLU A 254 -18.62 16.02 21.00
C GLU A 254 -17.51 15.40 20.11
N ALA A 255 -16.36 16.08 20.06
CA ALA A 255 -15.04 15.60 19.60
C ALA A 255 -14.89 15.01 18.18
N ASP A 256 -15.48 15.64 17.16
CA ASP A 256 -14.91 15.60 15.81
C ASP A 256 -13.62 16.44 15.79
N ILE A 257 -12.45 15.82 15.96
CA ILE A 257 -11.17 16.48 15.61
C ILE A 257 -11.05 16.44 14.08
N ARG A 258 -11.83 17.29 13.42
CA ARG A 258 -11.66 17.69 12.02
C ARG A 258 -11.01 19.07 12.01
N ILE A 259 -9.72 19.18 12.30
CA ILE A 259 -9.05 20.48 12.30
C ILE A 259 -7.69 20.35 11.63
N LEU A 260 -7.67 20.58 10.31
CA LEU A 260 -6.50 21.01 9.54
C LEU A 260 -6.26 22.54 9.65
N ASP A 261 -6.80 23.20 10.67
CA ASP A 261 -6.78 24.69 10.77
C ASP A 261 -5.52 25.25 11.43
N ARG A 262 -4.59 24.38 11.86
CA ARG A 262 -3.37 24.79 12.56
C ARG A 262 -2.15 24.46 11.72
N ILE A 263 -1.44 25.52 11.31
CA ILE A 263 -0.13 25.41 10.69
C ILE A 263 0.91 25.99 11.63
N TYR A 264 2.02 25.29 11.83
CA TYR A 264 3.23 25.85 12.41
C TYR A 264 4.25 26.05 11.28
N ILE A 265 4.87 27.24 11.22
CA ILE A 265 5.98 27.48 10.31
C ILE A 265 7.18 27.91 11.14
N ASN A 266 8.26 27.14 11.11
CA ASN A 266 9.46 27.37 11.95
C ASN A 266 9.11 27.54 13.44
N ASP A 267 8.27 26.65 13.97
CA ASP A 267 7.76 26.63 15.34
C ASP A 267 6.80 27.80 15.72
N GLU A 268 6.41 28.66 14.77
CA GLU A 268 5.41 29.71 14.97
C GLU A 268 4.03 29.29 14.47
N GLU A 269 3.02 29.32 15.35
CA GLU A 269 1.63 29.04 14.98
C GLU A 269 1.07 30.15 14.08
N ILE A 270 0.56 29.76 12.91
CA ILE A 270 -0.10 30.64 11.96
C ILE A 270 -1.58 30.30 11.93
N SER A 271 -2.40 31.28 12.31
CA SER A 271 -3.84 31.22 12.06
C SER A 271 -4.06 31.38 10.56
N LEU A 272 -4.56 30.33 9.92
CA LEU A 272 -5.01 30.42 8.54
C LEU A 272 -6.21 31.38 8.45
N GLU A 273 -6.23 32.21 7.40
CA GLU A 273 -7.42 33.01 7.09
C GLU A 273 -8.44 32.17 6.31
N ASN A 274 -8.00 31.03 5.77
CA ASN A 274 -8.76 30.19 4.86
C ASN A 274 -8.44 28.72 5.14
N GLU A 275 -9.48 27.89 5.18
CA GLU A 275 -9.35 26.45 5.43
C GLU A 275 -8.60 25.76 4.28
N ILE A 276 -7.67 24.87 4.66
CA ILE A 276 -7.13 23.86 3.75
C ILE A 276 -8.29 22.98 3.31
N PHE A 277 -8.32 22.63 2.03
CA PHE A 277 -9.35 21.72 1.51
C PHE A 277 -8.72 20.64 0.66
N GLU A 278 -9.41 19.52 0.51
CA GLU A 278 -9.00 18.45 -0.38
C GLU A 278 -9.69 18.59 -1.74
N ASN A 279 -8.96 18.46 -2.84
CA ASN A 279 -9.53 18.50 -4.18
C ASN A 279 -10.18 17.15 -4.57
N GLN A 280 -10.77 17.10 -5.76
CA GLN A 280 -11.45 15.88 -6.28
C GLN A 280 -10.54 14.65 -6.45
N ALA A 281 -9.22 14.83 -6.38
CA ALA A 281 -8.23 13.78 -6.51
C ALA A 281 -7.60 13.39 -5.15
N GLY A 282 -8.18 13.83 -4.03
CA GLY A 282 -7.66 13.52 -2.69
C GLY A 282 -6.44 14.37 -2.30
N ILE A 283 -6.11 15.41 -3.07
CA ILE A 283 -4.90 16.21 -2.85
C ILE A 283 -5.25 17.43 -2.00
N LYS A 284 -4.54 17.55 -0.86
CA LYS A 284 -4.65 18.70 0.05
C LYS A 284 -4.16 19.96 -0.66
N MET A 285 -5.01 20.98 -0.68
CA MET A 285 -4.81 22.26 -1.33
C MET A 285 -4.60 23.34 -0.27
N LEU A 286 -3.44 23.99 -0.30
CA LEU A 286 -3.04 24.95 0.73
C LEU A 286 -3.02 26.39 0.22
N PRO A 287 -3.32 27.39 1.07
CA PRO A 287 -3.31 28.79 0.69
C PRO A 287 -1.87 29.26 0.42
N LEU A 288 -1.56 29.44 -0.87
CA LEU A 288 -0.21 29.72 -1.36
C LEU A 288 0.40 30.96 -0.70
N ARG A 289 -0.36 32.07 -0.70
CA ARG A 289 0.15 33.38 -0.29
C ARG A 289 0.57 33.39 1.17
N GLN A 290 -0.31 32.94 2.07
CA GLN A 290 -0.05 33.00 3.52
C GLN A 290 1.18 32.18 3.90
N ILE A 291 1.26 30.94 3.39
CA ILE A 291 2.36 30.04 3.67
C ILE A 291 3.66 30.57 3.07
N ALA A 292 3.64 31.03 1.81
CA ALA A 292 4.82 31.57 1.15
C ALA A 292 5.33 32.85 1.83
N GLU A 293 4.45 33.79 2.18
CA GLU A 293 4.83 35.05 2.86
C GLU A 293 5.40 34.77 4.26
N ALA A 294 4.84 33.81 4.99
CA ALA A 294 5.37 33.37 6.28
C ALA A 294 6.72 32.66 6.15
N LEU A 295 6.94 31.92 5.06
CA LEU A 295 8.25 31.40 4.68
C LEU A 295 9.19 32.49 4.12
N GLY A 296 8.80 33.77 4.13
CA GLY A 296 9.65 34.89 3.73
C GLY A 296 9.76 35.12 2.22
N TYR A 297 8.83 34.60 1.42
CA TYR A 297 8.71 34.93 0.00
C TYR A 297 7.90 36.23 -0.19
N GLU A 298 8.32 37.05 -1.16
CA GLU A 298 7.47 38.09 -1.74
C GLU A 298 6.56 37.47 -2.79
N VAL A 299 5.25 37.67 -2.67
CA VAL A 299 4.23 37.08 -3.56
C VAL A 299 3.52 38.16 -4.37
N THR A 300 3.73 38.19 -5.68
CA THR A 300 3.03 39.10 -6.61
C THR A 300 2.02 38.34 -7.47
N TRP A 301 1.02 39.06 -7.98
CA TRP A 301 -0.04 38.48 -8.82
C TRP A 301 -0.14 39.23 -10.15
N ASP A 302 -0.07 38.48 -11.24
CA ASP A 302 -0.38 38.94 -12.60
C ASP A 302 -1.78 38.46 -12.98
N ASN A 303 -2.70 39.41 -13.12
CA ASN A 303 -4.10 39.12 -13.43
C ASN A 303 -4.34 38.75 -14.90
N GLU A 304 -3.51 39.24 -15.83
CA GLU A 304 -3.63 38.92 -17.25
C GLU A 304 -3.14 37.50 -17.52
N ALA A 305 -2.00 37.14 -16.93
CA ALA A 305 -1.42 35.80 -17.03
C ALA A 305 -2.05 34.77 -16.06
N LYS A 306 -2.90 35.22 -15.13
CA LYS A 306 -3.43 34.40 -14.00
C LYS A 306 -2.32 33.66 -13.25
N ARG A 307 -1.26 34.39 -12.91
CA ARG A 307 -0.02 33.84 -12.38
C ARG A 307 0.38 34.50 -11.07
N ALA A 308 0.72 33.68 -10.07
CA ALA A 308 1.39 34.13 -8.87
C ALA A 308 2.90 33.93 -9.02
N GLU A 309 3.70 34.94 -8.69
CA GLU A 309 5.16 34.86 -8.68
C GLU A 309 5.67 34.96 -7.25
N LEU A 310 6.61 34.10 -6.89
CA LEU A 310 7.18 33.98 -5.56
C LEU A 310 8.69 34.23 -5.64
N VAL A 311 9.19 35.16 -4.83
CA VAL A 311 10.60 35.53 -4.81
C VAL A 311 11.16 35.52 -3.39
N LYS A 312 12.24 34.77 -3.15
CA LYS A 312 13.01 34.80 -1.91
C LYS A 312 14.51 34.78 -2.22
N GLY A 313 15.18 35.92 -2.07
CA GLY A 313 16.59 36.06 -2.40
C GLY A 313 16.86 35.73 -3.88
N ALA A 314 17.62 34.66 -4.13
CA ALA A 314 17.89 34.17 -5.49
C ALA A 314 16.87 33.13 -6.00
N HIS A 315 15.94 32.69 -5.15
CA HIS A 315 14.91 31.73 -5.51
C HIS A 315 13.73 32.44 -6.16
N TYR A 316 13.34 31.97 -7.35
CA TYR A 316 12.18 32.43 -8.10
C TYR A 316 11.37 31.21 -8.53
N THR A 317 10.07 31.25 -8.26
CA THR A 317 9.11 30.31 -8.85
C THR A 317 7.83 31.04 -9.25
N ALA A 318 7.04 30.42 -10.12
CA ALA A 318 5.77 30.96 -10.56
C ALA A 318 4.74 29.85 -10.70
N VAL A 319 3.50 30.20 -10.36
CA VAL A 319 2.35 29.31 -10.28
C VAL A 319 1.24 29.88 -11.16
N THR A 320 0.86 29.17 -12.23
CA THR A 320 -0.17 29.61 -13.18
C THR A 320 -1.46 28.83 -12.93
N ILE A 321 -2.58 29.53 -12.71
CA ILE A 321 -3.87 28.89 -12.39
C ILE A 321 -4.30 27.95 -13.51
N GLY A 322 -4.61 26.70 -13.16
CA GLY A 322 -5.08 25.66 -14.08
C GLY A 322 -3.98 24.93 -14.85
N GLU A 323 -2.70 25.24 -14.62
CA GLU A 323 -1.58 24.55 -15.25
C GLU A 323 -0.75 23.76 -14.22
N ASP A 324 -0.63 22.45 -14.42
CA ASP A 324 0.25 21.57 -13.64
C ASP A 324 1.69 21.61 -14.19
N ASN A 325 2.33 22.77 -14.09
CA ASN A 325 3.65 23.04 -14.64
C ASN A 325 4.46 24.02 -13.78
N TYR A 326 4.97 23.54 -12.66
CA TYR A 326 5.67 24.35 -11.69
C TYR A 326 7.14 24.57 -12.06
N ASN A 327 7.66 25.76 -11.77
CA ASN A 327 9.05 26.10 -12.06
C ASN A 327 9.93 25.80 -10.84
N PHE A 328 10.91 24.91 -10.99
CA PHE A 328 11.94 24.67 -9.97
C PHE A 328 13.32 24.62 -10.65
N ALA A 329 14.27 25.44 -10.18
CA ALA A 329 15.65 25.46 -10.68
C ALA A 329 15.79 25.54 -12.24
N ARG A 330 14.88 26.26 -12.93
CA ARG A 330 14.78 26.37 -14.40
C ARG A 330 14.27 25.12 -15.12
N MET A 331 13.76 24.13 -14.39
CA MET A 331 13.06 22.96 -14.90
C MET A 331 11.56 23.08 -14.62
N LEU A 332 10.75 22.48 -15.49
CA LEU A 332 9.32 22.32 -15.27
C LEU A 332 9.07 20.99 -14.54
N VAL A 333 8.27 21.05 -13.49
CA VAL A 333 7.85 19.93 -12.66
C VAL A 333 6.33 19.83 -12.73
N SER A 334 5.80 18.63 -12.94
CA SER A 334 4.37 18.33 -12.84
C SER A 334 4.16 17.57 -11.54
N LEU A 335 3.18 18.02 -10.75
CA LEU A 335 2.81 17.48 -9.44
C LEU A 335 1.52 16.66 -9.52
N GLY A 336 0.94 16.48 -10.71
CA GLY A 336 -0.32 15.76 -10.90
C GLY A 336 -1.56 16.56 -10.53
N THR A 337 -1.42 17.79 -10.02
CA THR A 337 -2.53 18.69 -9.70
C THR A 337 -2.14 20.13 -9.98
N ALA A 338 -2.98 20.83 -10.74
CA ALA A 338 -2.82 22.23 -11.05
C ALA A 338 -3.24 23.13 -9.87
N PRO A 339 -2.67 24.34 -9.74
CA PRO A 339 -3.10 25.30 -8.74
C PRO A 339 -4.47 25.87 -9.12
N VAL A 340 -5.30 26.15 -8.13
CA VAL A 340 -6.68 26.61 -8.32
C VAL A 340 -6.92 27.97 -7.69
N LEU A 341 -7.87 28.71 -8.26
CA LEU A 341 -8.38 29.93 -7.68
C LEU A 341 -9.73 29.63 -7.03
N LYS A 342 -9.81 29.71 -5.70
CA LYS A 342 -11.03 29.50 -4.91
C LYS A 342 -11.19 30.69 -3.96
N ASP A 343 -12.38 31.28 -3.90
CA ASP A 343 -12.67 32.44 -3.04
C ASP A 343 -11.67 33.60 -3.18
N SER A 344 -11.25 33.89 -4.42
CA SER A 344 -10.23 34.90 -4.75
C SER A 344 -8.85 34.67 -4.13
N ARG A 345 -8.54 33.43 -3.74
CA ARG A 345 -7.24 32.98 -3.23
C ARG A 345 -6.68 31.88 -4.11
N THR A 346 -5.35 31.88 -4.25
CA THR A 346 -4.63 30.81 -4.95
C THR A 346 -4.33 29.69 -3.97
N PHE A 347 -4.71 28.48 -4.35
CA PHE A 347 -4.36 27.26 -3.64
C PHE A 347 -3.45 26.39 -4.50
N VAL A 348 -2.49 25.76 -3.85
CA VAL A 348 -1.50 24.85 -4.46
C VAL A 348 -1.60 23.47 -3.81
N PRO A 349 -1.26 22.39 -4.54
CA PRO A 349 -1.17 21.07 -3.93
C PRO A 349 -0.09 21.07 -2.83
N TYR A 350 -0.28 20.24 -1.83
CA TYR A 350 0.67 20.00 -0.74
C TYR A 350 2.11 19.80 -1.23
N ASP A 351 2.27 18.97 -2.26
CA ASP A 351 3.57 18.67 -2.87
C ASP A 351 4.29 19.91 -3.40
N PHE A 352 3.60 21.02 -3.66
CA PHE A 352 4.26 22.26 -4.07
C PHE A 352 5.26 22.75 -3.01
N LEU A 353 4.93 22.61 -1.73
CA LEU A 353 5.81 23.03 -0.64
C LEU A 353 7.08 22.16 -0.61
N GLN A 354 6.92 20.84 -0.70
CA GLN A 354 8.03 19.88 -0.63
C GLN A 354 8.86 19.85 -1.91
N GLU A 355 8.23 19.90 -3.09
CA GLU A 355 8.90 19.69 -4.37
C GLU A 355 9.36 20.96 -5.06
N VAL A 356 8.69 22.08 -4.83
CA VAL A 356 9.01 23.36 -5.48
C VAL A 356 9.66 24.32 -4.51
N LEU A 357 9.09 24.51 -3.31
CA LEU A 357 9.72 25.36 -2.30
C LEU A 357 10.87 24.66 -1.55
N LYS A 358 10.95 23.33 -1.64
CA LYS A 358 11.96 22.49 -0.97
C LYS A 358 11.99 22.70 0.55
N VAL A 359 10.82 22.96 1.14
CA VAL A 359 10.64 23.03 2.59
C VAL A 359 10.16 21.70 3.12
N ASN A 360 10.52 21.39 4.36
CA ASN A 360 10.09 20.16 5.00
C ASN A 360 8.68 20.36 5.55
N VAL A 361 7.77 19.42 5.26
CA VAL A 361 6.38 19.50 5.71
C VAL A 361 6.01 18.18 6.35
N GLU A 362 5.48 18.26 7.57
CA GLU A 362 5.02 17.14 8.38
C GLU A 362 3.57 17.40 8.79
N ILE A 363 2.70 16.40 8.68
CA ILE A 363 1.32 16.47 9.18
C ILE A 363 1.22 15.51 10.36
N ILE A 364 0.93 16.04 11.56
CA ILE A 364 0.81 15.28 12.81
C ILE A 364 -0.49 15.70 13.49
N ASP A 365 -1.38 14.77 13.83
CA ASP A 365 -2.65 15.06 14.52
C ASP A 365 -3.50 16.16 13.86
N GLY A 366 -3.52 16.22 12.53
CA GLY A 366 -4.20 17.28 11.76
C GLY A 366 -3.50 18.65 11.79
N VAL A 367 -2.30 18.74 12.36
CA VAL A 367 -1.48 19.97 12.37
C VAL A 367 -0.42 19.89 11.29
N ILE A 368 -0.32 20.93 10.45
CA ILE A 368 0.73 21.01 9.43
C ILE A 368 1.94 21.76 10.00
N ASN A 369 3.06 21.09 10.13
CA ASN A 369 4.33 21.67 10.55
C ASN A 369 5.20 21.87 9.32
N ILE A 370 5.61 23.10 9.05
CA ILE A 370 6.48 23.48 7.95
C ILE A 370 7.79 23.97 8.57
N LEU A 371 8.88 23.30 8.23
CA LEU A 371 10.22 23.60 8.72
C LEU A 371 11.10 23.93 7.52
N GLU A 372 11.80 25.07 7.60
CA GLU A 372 12.74 25.50 6.56
C GLU A 372 14.16 24.94 6.75
#